data_AF-S5MIG6-F1
#
_entry.id   AF-S5MIG6-F1
#
_cell.length_a   1.000
_cell.length_b   1.000
_cell.length_c   1.000
_cell.angle_alpha   90.00
_cell.angle_beta   90.00
_cell.angle_gamma   90.00
#
_symmetry.space_group_name_H-M   'P 1'
#
loop_
_entity.id
_entity.type
_entity.pdbx_description
1 polymer ?
#
loop_
_entity_poly.entity_id
_entity_poly.type
_entity_poly.pdbx_seq_one_letter_code
_entity_poly.pdbx_strand_id
1 'polypeptide(L)'
;MKLKINNQKINHFFVNKKPNVDWFYKNKLNEVFLFISNEDRLKILNFVQQQFLIISNIKIISFFHLKSQNKNIISYYSSKELDSNSRRNIVNFIKYIILNKFNLNFNFEIINFGISRINEKEFSMEKLRKIVRSVLVEKKDIILPVYSKLIRRKINEYLLKYTLIKYKTIGPIGERKIKIMYKLKNK
;
A
#
# COMPACT_ATOMS: atom_id res chain seq x y z
N MET A 1 -32.06 -8.06 9.41
CA MET A 1 -31.03 -9.09 9.68
C MET A 1 -30.06 -9.14 8.49
N LYS A 2 -28.85 -8.58 8.62
CA LYS A 2 -27.85 -8.60 7.52
C LYS A 2 -27.26 -10.02 7.43
N LEU A 3 -27.49 -10.71 6.31
CA LEU A 3 -26.85 -11.99 6.01
C LEU A 3 -25.33 -11.81 6.07
N LYS A 4 -24.69 -12.35 7.11
CA LYS A 4 -23.23 -12.53 7.12
C LYS A 4 -22.91 -13.48 5.97
N ILE A 5 -22.32 -12.96 4.90
CA ILE A 5 -21.86 -13.79 3.80
C ILE A 5 -20.83 -14.77 4.38
N ASN A 6 -21.14 -16.06 4.28
CA ASN A 6 -20.31 -17.12 4.82
C ASN A 6 -19.03 -17.21 3.97
N ASN A 7 -17.91 -16.71 4.48
CA ASN A 7 -16.64 -16.55 3.75
C ASN A 7 -16.14 -17.84 3.06
N GLN A 8 -16.54 -19.01 3.57
CA GLN A 8 -16.16 -20.30 2.99
C GLN A 8 -16.68 -20.49 1.55
N LYS A 9 -17.90 -20.03 1.24
CA LYS A 9 -18.48 -20.14 -0.12
C LYS A 9 -17.75 -19.25 -1.14
N ILE A 10 -17.25 -18.08 -0.70
CA ILE A 10 -16.47 -17.17 -1.56
C ILE A 10 -15.13 -17.81 -1.93
N ASN A 11 -14.43 -18.40 -0.96
CA ASN A 11 -13.15 -19.07 -1.22
C ASN A 11 -13.31 -20.24 -2.20
N HIS A 12 -14.36 -21.05 -2.05
CA HIS A 12 -14.65 -22.17 -2.95
C HIS A 12 -14.94 -21.71 -4.40
N PHE A 13 -15.59 -20.56 -4.57
CA PHE A 13 -15.83 -19.96 -5.89
C PHE A 13 -14.53 -19.46 -6.54
N PHE A 14 -13.66 -18.80 -5.78
CA PHE A 14 -12.38 -18.29 -6.31
C PHE A 14 -11.38 -19.40 -6.64
N VAL A 15 -11.33 -20.46 -5.84
CA VAL A 15 -10.47 -21.63 -6.09
C VAL A 15 -10.92 -22.35 -7.37
N ASN A 16 -12.23 -22.54 -7.57
CA ASN A 16 -12.71 -23.33 -8.71
C ASN A 16 -12.83 -22.54 -10.03
N LYS A 17 -13.20 -21.25 -10.01
CA LYS A 17 -13.34 -20.45 -11.26
C LYS A 17 -12.06 -19.74 -11.71
N LYS A 18 -11.10 -19.54 -10.80
CA LYS A 18 -9.79 -18.96 -11.10
C LYS A 18 -8.71 -19.81 -10.44
N PRO A 19 -8.39 -20.98 -11.01
CA PRO A 19 -7.49 -21.93 -10.36
C PRO A 19 -6.08 -21.37 -10.19
N ASN A 20 -5.66 -20.46 -11.07
CA ASN A 20 -4.35 -19.81 -11.04
C ASN A 20 -4.47 -18.29 -10.96
N VAL A 21 -3.43 -17.66 -10.40
CA VAL A 21 -3.28 -16.22 -10.32
C VAL A 21 -1.84 -15.82 -10.64
N ASP A 22 -1.69 -14.73 -11.39
CA ASP A 22 -0.39 -14.14 -11.68
C ASP A 22 0.33 -13.82 -10.36
N TRP A 23 1.46 -14.47 -10.14
CA TRP A 23 2.30 -14.24 -8.97
C TRP A 23 3.72 -14.73 -9.25
N PHE A 24 4.68 -13.81 -9.19
CA PHE A 24 6.04 -14.05 -9.69
C PHE A 24 6.95 -14.54 -8.57
N TYR A 25 7.53 -15.73 -8.69
CA TYR A 25 8.41 -16.28 -7.65
C TYR A 25 9.51 -17.15 -8.21
N LYS A 26 10.51 -17.43 -7.37
CA LYS A 26 11.56 -18.41 -7.63
C LYS A 26 11.41 -19.62 -6.72
N ASN A 27 11.64 -20.82 -7.24
CA ASN A 27 11.72 -22.04 -6.43
C ASN A 27 13.15 -22.29 -5.90
N LYS A 28 13.37 -23.45 -5.28
CA LYS A 28 14.69 -23.93 -4.78
C LYS A 28 15.79 -23.94 -5.85
N LEU A 29 15.40 -24.21 -7.09
CA LEU A 29 16.29 -24.34 -8.24
C LEU A 29 16.50 -23.00 -8.97
N ASN A 30 16.01 -21.88 -8.39
CA ASN A 30 16.00 -20.55 -8.99
C ASN A 30 15.18 -20.42 -10.29
N GLU A 31 14.32 -21.39 -10.59
CA GLU A 31 13.39 -21.31 -11.71
C GLU A 31 12.32 -20.27 -11.44
N VAL A 32 12.02 -19.46 -12.45
CA VAL A 32 11.04 -18.36 -12.35
C VAL A 32 9.66 -18.86 -12.76
N PHE A 33 8.72 -18.73 -11.84
CA PHE A 33 7.29 -19.00 -12.07
C PHE A 33 6.53 -17.68 -12.14
N LEU A 34 5.55 -17.61 -13.04
CA LEU A 34 4.74 -16.40 -13.26
C LEU A 34 3.33 -16.51 -12.66
N PHE A 35 2.96 -17.70 -12.18
CA PHE A 35 1.65 -18.02 -11.65
C PHE A 35 1.77 -18.96 -10.45
N ILE A 36 0.79 -18.89 -9.56
CA ILE A 36 0.58 -19.85 -8.47
C ILE A 36 -0.87 -20.36 -8.53
N SER A 37 -1.12 -21.55 -7.98
CA SER A 37 -2.48 -21.97 -7.69
C SER A 37 -3.13 -21.03 -6.65
N ASN A 38 -4.42 -20.77 -6.80
CA ASN A 38 -5.15 -19.93 -5.86
C ASN A 38 -5.26 -20.59 -4.49
N GLU A 39 -5.28 -21.92 -4.44
CA GLU A 39 -5.25 -22.71 -3.22
C GLU A 39 -3.96 -22.46 -2.44
N ASP A 40 -2.80 -22.57 -3.09
CA ASP A 40 -1.50 -22.32 -2.44
C ASP A 40 -1.34 -20.86 -2.03
N ARG A 41 -1.82 -19.92 -2.86
CA ARG A 41 -1.87 -18.50 -2.46
C ARG A 41 -2.65 -18.30 -1.16
N LEU A 42 -3.80 -18.95 -1.01
CA LEU A 42 -4.62 -18.85 0.19
C LEU A 42 -3.96 -19.55 1.39
N LYS A 43 -3.32 -20.71 1.18
CA LYS A 43 -2.52 -21.38 2.20
C LYS A 43 -1.40 -20.49 2.72
N ILE A 44 -0.65 -19.87 1.81
CA ILE A 44 0.42 -18.91 2.15
C ILE A 44 -0.15 -17.72 2.91
N LEU A 45 -1.24 -17.12 2.41
CA LEU A 45 -1.88 -15.97 3.07
C LEU A 45 -2.30 -16.29 4.51
N ASN A 46 -2.97 -17.42 4.70
CA ASN A 46 -3.44 -17.83 6.03
C ASN A 46 -2.27 -18.10 6.98
N PHE A 47 -1.23 -18.78 6.49
CA PHE A 47 -0.03 -19.04 7.29
C PHE A 47 0.65 -17.73 7.72
N VAL A 48 0.90 -16.81 6.77
CA VAL A 48 1.49 -15.50 7.08
C VAL A 48 0.62 -14.73 8.07
N GLN A 49 -0.69 -14.70 7.87
CA GLN A 49 -1.62 -13.99 8.75
C GLN A 49 -1.59 -14.54 10.18
N GLN A 50 -1.51 -15.87 10.35
CA GLN A 50 -1.40 -16.51 11.66
C GLN A 50 -0.10 -16.11 12.37
N GLN A 51 1.03 -16.10 11.66
CA GLN A 51 2.31 -15.66 12.25
C GLN A 51 2.26 -14.17 12.65
N PHE A 52 1.64 -13.31 11.83
CA PHE A 52 1.55 -11.87 12.11
C PHE A 52 0.65 -11.54 13.30
N LEU A 53 -0.45 -12.26 13.48
CA LEU A 53 -1.40 -12.02 14.58
C LEU A 53 -0.75 -12.17 15.96
N ILE A 54 0.34 -12.95 16.06
CA ILE A 54 1.05 -13.18 17.33
C ILE A 54 1.92 -11.98 17.70
N ILE A 55 2.46 -11.27 16.70
CA ILE A 55 3.51 -10.26 16.89
C ILE A 55 3.04 -8.82 16.62
N SER A 56 1.90 -8.64 15.97
CA SER A 56 1.48 -7.33 15.48
C SER A 56 -0.03 -7.21 15.29
N ASN A 57 -0.53 -5.99 15.47
CA ASN A 57 -1.90 -5.60 15.12
C ASN A 57 -2.10 -5.35 13.62
N ILE A 58 -1.07 -5.56 12.80
CA ILE A 58 -1.15 -5.42 11.35
C ILE A 58 -1.90 -6.62 10.77
N LYS A 59 -2.93 -6.34 9.98
CA LYS A 59 -3.69 -7.37 9.27
C LYS A 59 -3.24 -7.44 7.81
N ILE A 60 -2.68 -8.55 7.38
CA ILE A 60 -2.42 -8.83 5.97
C ILE A 60 -3.76 -9.19 5.31
N ILE A 61 -4.15 -8.44 4.29
CA ILE A 61 -5.45 -8.61 3.63
C ILE A 61 -5.31 -9.56 2.44
N SER A 62 -4.30 -9.35 1.59
CA SER A 62 -4.14 -10.14 0.39
C SER A 62 -2.74 -10.07 -0.20
N PHE A 63 -2.42 -11.10 -0.98
CA PHE A 63 -1.30 -11.13 -1.92
C PHE A 63 -1.85 -11.07 -3.34
N PHE A 64 -1.26 -10.23 -4.20
CA PHE A 64 -1.61 -10.15 -5.61
C PHE A 64 -0.46 -9.58 -6.44
N HIS A 65 -0.50 -9.79 -7.75
CA HIS A 65 0.44 -9.14 -8.67
C HIS A 65 -0.17 -7.87 -9.29
N LEU A 66 0.60 -6.79 -9.30
CA LEU A 66 0.22 -5.53 -9.93
C LEU A 66 0.94 -5.39 -11.28
N LYS A 67 0.19 -5.65 -12.36
CA LYS A 67 0.71 -5.64 -13.74
C LYS A 67 1.39 -4.33 -14.13
N SER A 68 0.84 -3.19 -13.72
CA SER A 68 1.37 -1.87 -14.08
C SER A 68 2.75 -1.55 -13.47
N GLN A 69 3.17 -2.28 -12.44
CA GLN A 69 4.49 -2.13 -11.83
C GLN A 69 5.36 -3.38 -11.98
N ASN A 70 4.82 -4.46 -12.56
CA ASN A 70 5.43 -5.77 -12.59
C ASN A 70 5.96 -6.21 -11.21
N LYS A 71 5.14 -6.06 -10.17
CA LYS A 71 5.51 -6.38 -8.78
C LYS A 71 4.43 -7.17 -8.07
N ASN A 72 4.86 -8.06 -7.18
CA ASN A 72 3.94 -8.65 -6.22
C ASN A 72 3.71 -7.68 -5.07
N ILE A 73 2.45 -7.52 -4.69
CA ILE A 73 2.00 -6.62 -3.64
C ILE A 73 1.41 -7.44 -2.50
N ILE A 74 1.78 -7.03 -1.29
CA ILE A 74 1.14 -7.41 -0.05
C ILE A 74 0.27 -6.23 0.36
N SER A 75 -1.05 -6.41 0.35
CA SER A 75 -1.93 -5.43 0.97
C SER A 75 -2.07 -5.70 2.45
N TYR A 76 -1.95 -4.64 3.25
CA TYR A 76 -2.17 -4.71 4.68
C TYR A 76 -3.14 -3.62 5.13
N TYR A 77 -3.65 -3.81 6.34
CA TYR A 77 -4.42 -2.83 7.07
C TYR A 77 -3.75 -2.55 8.41
N SER A 78 -3.60 -1.26 8.68
CA SER A 78 -3.15 -0.69 9.93
C SER A 78 -3.80 0.69 10.09
N SER A 79 -4.09 1.08 11.33
CA SER A 79 -4.55 2.43 11.65
C SER A 79 -3.45 3.49 11.44
N LYS A 80 -2.18 3.09 11.57
CA LYS A 80 -1.01 3.94 11.39
C LYS A 80 -0.25 3.58 10.12
N GLU A 81 0.29 4.59 9.45
CA GLU A 81 1.22 4.39 8.36
C GLU A 81 2.53 3.79 8.89
N LEU A 82 3.08 2.81 8.17
CA LEU A 82 4.38 2.23 8.50
C LEU A 82 5.48 3.06 7.85
N ASP A 83 6.54 3.34 8.61
CA ASP A 83 7.77 3.92 8.07
C ASP A 83 8.51 2.94 7.14
N SER A 84 9.54 3.44 6.44
CA SER A 84 10.32 2.65 5.48
C SER A 84 11.04 1.46 6.11
N ASN A 85 11.55 1.59 7.34
CA ASN A 85 12.29 0.55 8.03
C ASN A 85 11.34 -0.57 8.47
N SER A 86 10.22 -0.20 9.09
CA SER A 86 9.12 -1.10 9.48
C SER A 86 8.61 -1.90 8.28
N ARG A 87 8.37 -1.25 7.13
CA ARG A 87 7.96 -1.93 5.89
C ARG A 87 8.99 -2.94 5.42
N ARG A 88 10.28 -2.57 5.42
CA ARG A 88 11.37 -3.45 4.99
C ARG A 88 11.46 -4.68 5.89
N ASN A 89 11.38 -4.48 7.21
CA ASN A 89 11.45 -5.57 8.18
C ASN A 89 10.27 -6.53 8.04
N ILE A 90 9.06 -6.01 7.86
CA ILE A 90 7.85 -6.82 7.62
C ILE A 90 7.97 -7.63 6.33
N VAL A 91 8.40 -6.99 5.24
CA VAL A 91 8.60 -7.69 3.96
C VAL A 91 9.65 -8.79 4.09
N ASN A 92 10.78 -8.50 4.73
CA ASN A 92 11.83 -9.49 4.94
C ASN A 92 11.33 -10.67 5.78
N PHE A 93 10.64 -10.39 6.88
CA PHE A 93 10.05 -11.44 7.72
C PHE A 93 9.09 -12.32 6.92
N ILE A 94 8.18 -11.73 6.13
CA ILE A 94 7.26 -12.47 5.26
C ILE A 94 8.01 -13.34 4.26
N LYS A 95 9.07 -12.81 3.64
CA LYS A 95 9.91 -13.59 2.72
C LYS A 95 10.56 -14.78 3.41
N TYR A 96 11.13 -14.58 4.60
CA TYR A 96 11.79 -15.65 5.35
C TYR A 96 10.81 -16.77 5.75
N ILE A 97 9.64 -16.43 6.28
CA ILE A 97 8.66 -17.46 6.68
C ILE A 97 8.11 -18.23 5.48
N ILE A 98 7.91 -17.57 4.33
CA ILE A 98 7.45 -18.22 3.11
C ILE A 98 8.55 -19.12 2.54
N LEU A 99 9.79 -18.65 2.51
CA LEU A 99 10.93 -19.45 2.06
C LEU A 99 11.10 -20.69 2.94
N ASN A 100 11.04 -20.55 4.26
CA ASN A 100 11.23 -21.69 5.16
C ASN A 100 10.08 -22.70 5.10
N LYS A 101 8.82 -22.26 5.00
CA LYS A 101 7.66 -23.15 5.04
C LYS A 101 7.28 -23.74 3.69
N PHE A 102 7.36 -22.94 2.63
CA PHE A 102 6.88 -23.30 1.28
C PHE A 102 8.01 -23.40 0.27
N ASN A 103 9.22 -22.97 0.64
CA ASN A 103 10.37 -23.01 -0.25
C ASN A 103 10.17 -22.17 -1.54
N LEU A 104 9.51 -21.03 -1.38
CA LEU A 104 9.26 -20.08 -2.45
C LEU A 104 9.91 -18.75 -2.10
N ASN A 105 10.67 -18.20 -3.04
CA ASN A 105 11.29 -16.88 -2.90
C ASN A 105 10.51 -15.86 -3.71
N PHE A 106 9.94 -14.88 -3.02
CA PHE A 106 9.13 -13.82 -3.60
C PHE A 106 9.78 -12.46 -3.41
N ASN A 107 9.60 -11.58 -4.40
CA ASN A 107 9.84 -10.15 -4.23
C ASN A 107 8.53 -9.41 -4.05
N PHE A 108 8.39 -8.76 -2.90
CA PHE A 108 7.18 -8.06 -2.50
C PHE A 108 7.42 -6.58 -2.28
N GLU A 109 6.37 -5.81 -2.56
CA GLU A 109 6.15 -4.48 -2.01
C GLU A 109 4.91 -4.51 -1.11
N ILE A 110 4.91 -3.72 -0.04
CA ILE A 110 3.81 -3.71 0.94
C ILE A 110 3.08 -2.37 0.91
N ILE A 111 1.74 -2.40 0.84
CA ILE A 111 0.89 -1.23 0.61
C ILE A 111 -0.36 -1.27 1.51
N ASN A 112 -0.66 -0.16 2.20
CA ASN A 112 -1.92 0.04 2.92
C ASN A 112 -2.92 0.83 2.07
N PHE A 113 -3.86 0.14 1.43
CA PHE A 113 -4.92 0.81 0.68
C PHE A 113 -5.94 1.53 1.60
N GLY A 114 -6.01 1.17 2.88
CA GLY A 114 -6.96 1.72 3.84
C GLY A 114 -6.58 3.09 4.38
N ILE A 115 -5.28 3.41 4.45
CA ILE A 115 -4.80 4.65 5.10
C ILE A 115 -5.33 5.91 4.42
N SER A 116 -5.50 5.88 3.09
CA SER A 116 -6.04 7.01 2.32
C SER A 116 -7.47 7.38 2.74
N ARG A 117 -8.30 6.38 3.09
CA ARG A 117 -9.68 6.58 3.55
C ARG A 117 -9.74 7.08 4.99
N ILE A 118 -8.79 6.67 5.82
CA ILE A 118 -8.66 7.15 7.21
C ILE A 118 -8.35 8.65 7.16
N ASN A 119 -7.28 9.02 6.45
CA ASN A 119 -6.84 10.41 6.34
C ASN A 119 -7.87 11.32 5.66
N GLU A 120 -8.66 10.79 4.71
CA GLU A 120 -9.72 11.56 4.05
C GLU A 120 -10.78 12.10 5.03
N LYS A 121 -11.05 11.40 6.14
CA LYS A 121 -11.97 11.88 7.18
C LYS A 121 -11.40 13.07 7.96
N GLU A 122 -10.09 13.19 8.05
CA GLU A 122 -9.41 14.25 8.79
C GLU A 122 -9.05 15.47 7.94
N PHE A 123 -9.27 15.37 6.62
CA PHE A 123 -8.95 16.41 5.66
C PHE A 123 -9.91 17.61 5.79
N SER A 124 -9.35 18.81 5.84
CA SER A 124 -10.11 20.05 5.70
C SER A 124 -9.33 21.09 4.91
N MET A 125 -10.05 21.95 4.19
CA MET A 125 -9.45 23.06 3.44
C MET A 125 -8.76 24.08 4.35
N GLU A 126 -9.23 24.23 5.59
CA GLU A 126 -8.60 25.09 6.59
C GLU A 126 -7.22 24.56 7.01
N LYS A 127 -7.10 23.26 7.25
CA LYS A 127 -5.80 22.64 7.53
C LYS A 127 -4.84 22.82 6.34
N LEU A 128 -5.34 22.63 5.12
CA LEU A 128 -4.52 22.83 3.91
C LEU A 128 -4.04 24.28 3.77
N ARG A 129 -4.91 25.27 4.00
CA ARG A 129 -4.55 26.71 4.02
C ARG A 129 -3.45 27.01 5.02
N LYS A 130 -3.55 26.46 6.25
CA LYS A 130 -2.53 26.63 7.29
C LYS A 130 -1.18 26.05 6.86
N ILE A 131 -1.18 24.85 6.28
CA ILE A 131 0.03 24.20 5.75
C ILE A 131 0.65 25.01 4.60
N VAL A 132 -0.17 25.51 3.68
CA VAL A 132 0.32 26.34 2.57
C VAL A 132 0.95 27.64 3.09
N ARG A 133 0.32 28.28 4.08
CA ARG A 133 0.88 29.48 4.72
C ARG A 133 2.22 29.17 5.40
N SER A 134 2.34 28.06 6.12
CA SER A 134 3.61 27.70 6.77
C SER A 134 4.71 27.42 5.75
N VAL A 135 4.41 26.73 4.64
CA VAL A 135 5.37 26.53 3.53
C VAL A 135 5.88 27.86 2.98
N LEU A 136 4.99 28.85 2.78
CA LEU A 136 5.36 30.15 2.23
C LEU A 136 6.18 31.00 3.21
N VAL A 137 5.84 30.97 4.50
CA VAL A 137 6.50 31.75 5.55
C VAL A 137 7.84 31.13 5.93
N GLU A 138 7.86 29.83 6.22
CA GLU A 138 9.07 29.14 6.67
C GLU A 138 9.98 28.69 5.53
N LYS A 139 9.50 28.74 4.27
CA LYS A 139 10.21 28.28 3.07
C LYS A 139 10.66 26.82 3.16
N LYS A 140 9.89 25.98 3.87
CA LYS A 140 10.17 24.56 4.06
C LYS A 140 9.30 23.66 3.20
N ASP A 141 9.81 22.47 2.93
CA ASP A 141 9.08 21.41 2.27
C ASP A 141 8.18 20.67 3.26
N ILE A 142 6.93 20.43 2.89
CA ILE A 142 5.98 19.64 3.69
C ILE A 142 5.43 18.49 2.85
N ILE A 143 5.44 17.29 3.43
CA ILE A 143 4.80 16.10 2.87
C ILE A 143 3.44 15.94 3.53
N LEU A 144 2.38 16.02 2.73
CA LEU A 144 1.03 15.77 3.21
C LEU A 144 0.82 14.27 3.51
N PRO A 145 -0.14 13.93 4.38
CA PRO A 145 -0.60 12.56 4.55
C PRO A 145 -1.04 11.90 3.23
N VAL A 146 -1.13 10.58 3.25
CA VAL A 146 -1.69 9.82 2.12
C VAL A 146 -3.16 10.21 1.93
N TYR A 147 -3.56 10.56 0.71
CA TYR A 147 -4.94 10.89 0.38
C TYR A 147 -5.44 10.12 -0.84
N SER A 148 -6.76 9.94 -0.91
CA SER A 148 -7.42 9.35 -2.08
C SER A 148 -7.16 10.18 -3.34
N LYS A 149 -7.32 9.57 -4.53
CA LYS A 149 -7.11 10.25 -5.82
C LYS A 149 -7.97 11.52 -5.92
N LEU A 150 -9.19 11.48 -5.39
CA LEU A 150 -10.15 12.58 -5.42
C LEU A 150 -9.66 13.77 -4.57
N ILE A 151 -9.28 13.53 -3.31
CA ILE A 151 -8.76 14.57 -2.43
C ILE A 151 -7.44 15.14 -2.96
N ARG A 152 -6.54 14.29 -3.47
CA ARG A 152 -5.30 14.75 -4.10
C ARG A 152 -5.55 15.68 -5.30
N ARG A 153 -6.56 15.40 -6.10
CA ARG A 153 -6.97 16.29 -7.20
C ARG A 153 -7.42 17.65 -6.68
N LYS A 154 -8.29 17.67 -5.67
CA LYS A 154 -8.75 18.92 -5.02
C LYS A 154 -7.59 19.75 -4.45
N ILE A 155 -6.63 19.08 -3.79
CA ILE A 155 -5.43 19.75 -3.27
C ILE A 155 -4.62 20.36 -4.41
N ASN A 156 -4.34 19.59 -5.48
CA ASN A 156 -3.57 20.09 -6.62
C ASN A 156 -4.23 21.30 -7.28
N GLU A 157 -5.55 21.25 -7.50
CA GLU A 157 -6.34 22.38 -8.03
C GLU A 157 -6.22 23.64 -7.16
N TYR A 158 -6.19 23.47 -5.83
CA TYR A 158 -5.98 24.59 -4.92
C TYR A 158 -4.55 25.14 -4.97
N LEU A 159 -3.53 24.27 -5.03
CA LEU A 159 -2.12 24.66 -5.05
C LEU A 159 -1.71 25.36 -6.35
N LEU A 160 -2.37 25.09 -7.48
CA LEU A 160 -2.13 25.77 -8.76
C LEU A 160 -2.24 27.30 -8.68
N LYS A 161 -3.01 27.82 -7.71
CA LYS A 161 -3.22 29.25 -7.51
C LYS A 161 -1.99 29.98 -6.95
N TYR A 162 -0.98 29.24 -6.48
CA TYR A 162 0.18 29.79 -5.78
C TYR A 162 1.44 29.71 -6.65
N THR A 163 1.90 30.86 -7.15
CA THR A 163 3.06 30.96 -8.05
C THR A 163 4.40 30.58 -7.39
N LEU A 164 4.50 30.77 -6.06
CA LEU A 164 5.68 30.45 -5.25
C LEU A 164 5.64 29.03 -4.66
N ILE A 165 4.71 28.18 -5.11
CA ILE A 165 4.61 26.80 -4.65
C ILE A 165 4.86 25.85 -5.81
N LYS A 166 5.76 24.90 -5.58
CA LYS A 166 5.91 23.71 -6.42
C LYS A 166 5.32 22.53 -5.67
N TYR A 167 4.56 21.68 -6.34
CA TYR A 167 4.04 20.46 -5.73
C TYR A 167 4.27 19.26 -6.63
N LYS A 168 4.46 18.09 -6.01
CA LYS A 168 4.57 16.80 -6.72
C LYS A 168 3.90 15.69 -5.95
N THR A 169 3.32 14.74 -6.67
CA THR A 169 2.83 13.50 -6.07
C THR A 169 3.99 12.51 -5.94
N ILE A 170 4.18 11.94 -4.75
CA ILE A 170 5.24 10.96 -4.45
C ILE A 170 4.65 9.69 -3.81
N GLY A 171 5.42 8.62 -3.75
CA GLY A 171 5.05 7.37 -3.08
C GLY A 171 4.41 6.31 -4.00
N PRO A 172 4.28 5.07 -3.50
CA PRO A 172 3.78 3.95 -4.27
C PRO A 172 2.26 4.04 -4.50
N ILE A 173 1.73 3.15 -5.34
CA ILE A 173 0.28 3.12 -5.58
C ILE A 173 -0.46 2.84 -4.25
N GLY A 174 -1.67 3.35 -4.07
CA GLY A 174 -2.41 3.22 -2.80
C GLY A 174 -1.94 4.14 -1.67
N GLU A 175 -0.68 4.58 -1.68
CA GLU A 175 -0.09 5.42 -0.62
C GLU A 175 0.56 6.70 -1.15
N ARG A 176 0.05 7.19 -2.28
CA ARG A 176 0.55 8.41 -2.88
C ARG A 176 0.27 9.63 -1.98
N LYS A 177 1.31 10.43 -1.76
CA LYS A 177 1.30 11.68 -1.00
C LYS A 177 1.54 12.87 -1.91
N ILE A 178 1.23 14.08 -1.43
CA ILE A 178 1.60 15.32 -2.11
C ILE A 178 2.72 15.97 -1.30
N LYS A 179 3.85 16.22 -1.96
CA LYS A 179 4.93 17.05 -1.42
C LYS A 179 4.73 18.47 -1.92
N ILE A 180 4.59 19.41 -0.99
CA ILE A 180 4.50 20.86 -1.24
C ILE A 180 5.88 21.45 -0.92
N MET A 181 6.39 22.27 -1.83
CA MET A 181 7.74 22.83 -1.78
C MET A 181 7.68 24.32 -2.09
N TYR A 182 8.49 25.12 -1.41
CA TYR A 182 8.65 26.53 -1.75
C TYR A 182 9.46 26.66 -3.05
N LYS A 183 8.98 27.49 -3.98
CA LYS A 183 9.68 27.82 -5.22
C LYS A 183 10.34 29.19 -5.05
N LEU A 184 11.67 29.20 -5.03
CA LEU A 184 12.42 30.45 -5.15
C LEU A 184 12.09 31.09 -6.51
N LYS A 185 11.73 32.38 -6.48
CA LYS A 185 11.65 33.18 -7.70
C LYS A 185 13.09 33.36 -8.19
N ASN A 186 13.47 32.68 -9.27
CA ASN A 186 14.66 33.10 -10.00
C ASN A 186 14.35 34.52 -10.49
N LYS A 187 15.17 35.48 -10.05
CA LYS A 187 15.19 36.83 -10.63
C LYS A 187 15.69 36.74 -12.06
#